data_AF-A0AAU9XIH3-F1
#
_entry.id   AF-A0AAU9XIH3-F1
#
_cell.length_a   1.000
_cell.length_b   1.000
_cell.length_c   1.000
_cell.angle_alpha   90.00
_cell.angle_beta   90.00
_cell.angle_gamma   90.00
#
_symmetry.space_group_name_H-M   'P 1'
#
loop_
_entity.id
_entity.type
_entity.pdbx_description
1 polymer ?
#
loop_
_entity_poly.entity_id
_entity_poly.type
_entity_poly.pdbx_seq_one_letter_code
_entity_poly.pdbx_strand_id
1 'polypeptide(L)'
;MLALICLVLLALLPHEALSTLKQIKPCPGDTRGDRRCNHDPTHRVCAKIGDPGTSFWKFTQQTSWCGSVSDYGDVNDGKKRCPLDTPTWCICKWATAKWIKGEGCNEHVQFDCEATDVCDLKASYVDYSVDLKPAHDCMMKKCKEQWDACPESAPETRSYHTRDFLEVRDIQS
;
A
#
# COMPACT_ATOMS: atom_id res chain seq x y z
N MET A 1 -10.94 50.37 47.16
CA MET A 1 -11.90 50.28 46.02
C MET A 1 -11.08 50.01 44.77
N LEU A 2 -10.81 48.74 44.44
CA LEU A 2 -11.62 47.89 43.56
C LEU A 2 -11.72 48.44 42.13
N ALA A 3 -10.81 47.96 41.26
CA ALA A 3 -11.02 47.66 39.83
C ALA A 3 -9.65 47.44 39.18
N LEU A 4 -9.38 46.45 38.35
CA LEU A 4 -10.16 45.34 37.81
C LEU A 4 -9.12 44.32 37.33
N ILE A 5 -9.32 43.06 37.67
CA ILE A 5 -8.52 41.91 37.23
C ILE A 5 -8.64 41.81 35.71
N CYS A 6 -7.55 42.04 34.96
CA CYS A 6 -7.54 41.80 33.52
C CYS A 6 -7.42 40.29 33.29
N LEU A 7 -8.46 39.74 32.68
CA LEU A 7 -8.70 38.32 32.49
C LEU A 7 -7.55 37.61 31.79
N VAL A 8 -7.08 36.54 32.43
CA VAL A 8 -6.44 35.39 31.79
C VAL A 8 -7.49 34.74 30.88
N LEU A 9 -7.39 34.89 29.56
CA LEU A 9 -8.05 34.04 28.55
C LEU A 9 -7.53 34.43 27.15
N LEU A 10 -7.45 33.44 26.27
CA LEU A 10 -6.87 33.42 24.90
C LEU A 10 -5.36 33.09 24.86
N ALA A 11 -4.90 31.92 24.42
CA ALA A 11 -5.57 30.89 23.64
C ALA A 11 -5.00 29.50 23.99
N LEU A 12 -5.84 28.64 24.54
CA LEU A 12 -5.72 27.20 24.31
C LEU A 12 -6.17 26.98 22.87
N LEU A 13 -5.29 27.24 21.90
CA LEU A 13 -5.47 26.67 20.58
C LEU A 13 -5.41 25.15 20.80
N PRO A 14 -6.46 24.38 20.47
CA PRO A 14 -6.26 22.96 20.30
C PRO A 14 -5.12 22.83 19.29
N HIS A 15 -4.04 22.13 19.69
CA HIS A 15 -3.15 21.56 18.69
C HIS A 15 -4.02 20.53 17.96
N GLU A 16 -4.81 21.01 17.02
CA GLU A 16 -5.27 20.22 15.89
C GLU A 16 -3.97 19.72 15.28
N ALA A 17 -3.59 18.50 15.67
CA ALA A 17 -2.57 17.75 14.99
C ALA A 17 -3.10 17.62 13.57
N LEU A 18 -2.70 18.57 12.72
CA LEU A 18 -2.92 18.52 11.29
C LEU A 18 -2.16 17.28 10.84
N SER A 19 -2.82 16.12 10.88
CA SER A 19 -2.33 14.87 10.34
C SER A 19 -2.19 15.13 8.86
N THR A 20 -0.99 15.60 8.50
CA THR A 20 -0.61 15.77 7.12
C THR A 20 -0.57 14.34 6.61
N LEU A 21 -1.62 13.92 5.90
CA LEU A 21 -1.63 12.64 5.20
C LEU A 21 -0.34 12.61 4.38
N LYS A 22 0.66 11.88 4.89
CA LYS A 22 1.99 11.84 4.30
C LYS A 22 1.79 11.31 2.89
N GLN A 23 1.97 12.18 1.89
CA GLN A 23 1.73 11.81 0.51
C GLN A 23 2.64 10.62 0.16
N ILE A 24 2.04 9.57 -0.40
CA ILE A 24 2.75 8.37 -0.85
C ILE A 24 3.86 8.80 -1.81
N LYS A 25 5.11 8.35 -1.60
CA LYS A 25 6.25 8.65 -2.49
C LYS A 25 6.12 7.92 -3.83
N PRO A 26 6.79 8.40 -4.90
CA PRO A 26 6.77 7.68 -6.17
C PRO A 26 7.52 6.35 -5.99
N CYS A 27 6.97 5.26 -6.52
CA CYS A 27 7.62 3.96 -6.54
C CYS A 27 8.72 3.98 -7.61
N PRO A 28 10.01 3.83 -7.25
CA PRO A 28 11.13 4.18 -8.13
C PRO A 28 11.10 3.55 -9.54
N GLY A 29 10.79 2.25 -9.62
CA GLY A 29 10.77 1.53 -10.89
C GLY A 29 9.43 1.51 -11.61
N ASP A 30 8.37 2.10 -11.04
CA ASP A 30 7.08 2.24 -11.72
C ASP A 30 7.16 3.29 -12.83
N THR A 31 6.50 3.05 -13.95
CA THR A 31 6.51 3.93 -15.12
C THR A 31 5.10 4.37 -15.53
N ARG A 32 4.08 4.16 -14.69
CA ARG A 32 2.72 4.65 -14.93
C ARG A 32 2.49 5.99 -14.25
N GLY A 33 2.00 6.97 -15.01
CA GLY A 33 1.51 8.25 -14.46
C GLY A 33 2.52 8.97 -13.57
N ASP A 34 2.10 9.34 -12.35
CA ASP A 34 2.97 9.98 -11.35
C ASP A 34 3.84 8.99 -10.56
N ARG A 35 3.77 7.70 -10.92
CA ARG A 35 4.49 6.57 -10.34
C ARG A 35 4.11 6.25 -8.90
N ARG A 36 2.99 6.78 -8.40
CA ARG A 36 2.50 6.48 -7.04
C ARG A 36 1.60 5.26 -7.06
N CYS A 37 1.69 4.43 -6.02
CA CYS A 37 0.87 3.23 -5.89
C CYS A 37 -0.54 3.54 -5.38
N ASN A 38 -1.17 4.58 -5.93
CA ASN A 38 -2.56 4.93 -5.66
C ASN A 38 -3.31 5.37 -6.93
N HIS A 39 -2.78 5.03 -8.10
CA HIS A 39 -3.37 5.37 -9.40
C HIS A 39 -4.62 4.53 -9.74
N ASP A 40 -4.81 3.37 -9.10
CA ASP A 40 -6.01 2.57 -9.23
C ASP A 40 -6.31 1.76 -7.95
N PRO A 41 -7.49 1.10 -7.84
CA PRO A 41 -7.89 0.38 -6.63
C PRO A 41 -7.06 -0.87 -6.29
N THR A 42 -6.29 -1.44 -7.21
CA THR A 42 -5.58 -2.72 -7.00
C THR A 42 -4.07 -2.55 -6.84
N HIS A 43 -3.41 -1.67 -7.61
CA HIS A 43 -1.95 -1.48 -7.62
C HIS A 43 -1.50 -0.55 -6.49
N ARG A 44 -1.54 -1.09 -5.27
CA ARG A 44 -1.35 -0.33 -4.02
C ARG A 44 0.00 -0.51 -3.34
N VAL A 45 0.79 -1.51 -3.74
CA VAL A 45 1.99 -1.94 -3.01
C VAL A 45 3.24 -1.72 -3.83
N CYS A 46 4.17 -0.87 -3.37
CA CYS A 46 5.48 -0.70 -4.01
C CYS A 46 6.43 -1.79 -3.50
N ALA A 47 6.73 -2.77 -4.35
CA ALA A 47 7.52 -3.95 -3.96
C ALA A 47 8.71 -4.20 -4.89
N LYS A 48 9.79 -4.76 -4.35
CA LYS A 48 11.00 -5.12 -5.11
C LYS A 48 10.81 -6.43 -5.88
N ILE A 49 10.29 -6.35 -7.10
CA ILE A 49 10.01 -7.50 -7.99
C ILE A 49 10.90 -7.56 -9.25
N GLY A 50 11.73 -6.53 -9.48
CA GLY A 50 12.72 -6.51 -10.57
C GLY A 50 13.98 -7.31 -10.27
N ASP A 51 14.13 -7.84 -9.07
CA ASP A 51 15.25 -8.70 -8.68
C ASP A 51 15.13 -10.07 -9.39
N PRO A 52 16.17 -10.55 -10.11
CA PRO A 52 16.12 -11.84 -10.81
C PRO A 52 15.86 -13.03 -9.88
N GLY A 53 16.19 -12.91 -8.59
CA GLY A 53 15.96 -13.93 -7.58
C GLY A 53 14.57 -13.88 -6.95
N THR A 54 13.68 -12.97 -7.36
CA THR A 54 12.35 -12.87 -6.75
C THR A 54 11.48 -14.08 -7.03
N SER A 55 10.75 -14.54 -6.02
CA SER A 55 9.73 -15.58 -6.17
C SER A 55 8.35 -15.04 -6.56
N PHE A 56 8.22 -13.72 -6.72
CA PHE A 56 6.95 -13.07 -7.03
C PHE A 56 6.27 -13.72 -8.23
N TRP A 57 7.00 -13.93 -9.33
CA TRP A 57 6.48 -14.53 -10.56
C TRP A 57 6.03 -15.97 -10.36
N LYS A 58 6.80 -16.76 -9.60
CA LYS A 58 6.49 -18.16 -9.26
C LYS A 58 5.15 -18.28 -8.53
N PHE A 59 4.93 -17.47 -7.49
CA PHE A 59 3.76 -17.61 -6.63
C PHE A 59 2.52 -16.88 -7.15
N THR A 60 2.69 -15.85 -7.96
CA THR A 60 1.57 -15.15 -8.60
C THR A 60 1.16 -15.79 -9.93
N GLN A 61 2.00 -16.66 -10.52
CA GLN A 61 1.85 -17.25 -11.84
C GLN A 61 1.83 -16.22 -12.99
N GLN A 62 2.32 -15.00 -12.72
CA GLN A 62 2.49 -13.98 -13.74
C GLN A 62 3.81 -14.20 -14.49
N THR A 63 3.81 -13.89 -15.78
CA THR A 63 5.04 -13.81 -16.56
C THR A 63 5.77 -12.52 -16.21
N SER A 64 7.09 -12.61 -15.99
CA SER A 64 7.91 -11.42 -15.78
C SER A 64 7.87 -10.50 -16.98
N TRP A 65 7.52 -9.24 -16.73
CA TRP A 65 7.56 -8.15 -17.69
C TRP A 65 8.56 -7.06 -17.28
N CYS A 66 9.30 -7.24 -16.17
CA CYS A 66 10.39 -6.33 -15.82
C CYS A 66 11.42 -6.27 -16.96
N GLY A 67 11.96 -5.08 -17.20
CA GLY A 67 12.86 -4.79 -18.31
C GLY A 67 12.18 -4.47 -19.65
N SER A 68 10.87 -4.73 -19.79
CA SER A 68 10.09 -4.23 -20.94
C SER A 68 10.00 -2.70 -20.92
N VAL A 69 9.79 -2.11 -22.11
CA VAL A 69 9.70 -0.66 -22.30
C VAL A 69 8.26 -0.18 -22.11
N SER A 70 8.06 0.89 -21.34
CA SER A 70 6.75 1.54 -21.16
C SER A 70 6.22 2.20 -22.42
N ASP A 71 4.91 2.08 -22.60
CA ASP A 71 4.12 2.64 -23.71
C ASP A 71 2.67 2.81 -23.22
N TYR A 72 2.48 3.67 -22.21
CA TYR A 72 1.19 3.99 -21.62
C TYR A 72 0.57 5.27 -22.20
N GLY A 73 1.26 5.95 -23.11
CA GLY A 73 0.86 7.27 -23.62
C GLY A 73 1.13 8.40 -22.65
N ASP A 74 2.15 8.26 -21.79
CA ASP A 74 2.49 9.23 -20.74
C ASP A 74 3.96 9.68 -20.75
N VAL A 75 4.30 10.61 -19.86
CA VAL A 75 5.64 11.24 -19.78
C VAL A 75 6.78 10.26 -19.44
N ASN A 76 6.46 9.01 -19.09
CA ASN A 76 7.41 7.96 -18.75
C ASN A 76 7.58 6.92 -19.86
N ASP A 77 6.94 7.08 -21.02
CA ASP A 77 7.14 6.18 -22.16
C ASP A 77 8.62 6.10 -22.57
N GLY A 78 9.04 4.93 -23.04
CA GLY A 78 10.45 4.66 -23.36
C GLY A 78 11.31 4.24 -22.15
N LYS A 79 10.82 4.35 -20.92
CA LYS A 79 11.52 3.87 -19.71
C LYS A 79 11.36 2.37 -19.53
N LYS A 80 12.32 1.72 -18.87
CA LYS A 80 12.21 0.30 -18.50
C LYS A 80 11.35 0.13 -17.26
N ARG A 81 10.47 -0.88 -17.26
CA ARG A 81 9.69 -1.27 -16.08
C ARG A 81 10.57 -2.02 -15.07
N CYS A 82 10.53 -1.65 -13.78
CA CYS A 82 11.30 -2.29 -12.69
C CYS A 82 12.74 -2.69 -13.07
N PRO A 83 13.58 -1.74 -13.55
CA PRO A 83 14.96 -2.03 -13.94
C PRO A 83 15.82 -2.41 -12.72
N LEU A 84 16.97 -3.05 -12.95
CA LEU A 84 17.80 -3.61 -11.87
C LEU A 84 18.32 -2.56 -10.86
N ASP A 85 18.49 -1.31 -11.28
CA ASP A 85 18.92 -0.18 -10.44
C ASP A 85 17.78 0.40 -9.58
N THR A 86 16.53 0.31 -10.07
CA THR A 86 15.32 0.63 -9.29
C THR A 86 14.29 -0.51 -9.42
N PRO A 87 14.53 -1.66 -8.77
CA PRO A 87 13.79 -2.91 -9.05
C PRO A 87 12.41 -2.98 -8.40
N THR A 88 11.75 -1.84 -8.18
CA THR A 88 10.42 -1.76 -7.55
C THR A 88 9.30 -1.53 -8.56
N TRP A 89 8.07 -1.90 -8.19
CA TRP A 89 6.87 -1.64 -8.98
C TRP A 89 5.62 -1.61 -8.10
N CYS A 90 4.58 -0.86 -8.49
CA CYS A 90 3.28 -0.91 -7.83
C CYS A 90 2.52 -2.19 -8.24
N ILE A 91 2.56 -3.22 -7.40
CA ILE A 91 1.90 -4.51 -7.63
C ILE A 91 0.50 -4.54 -7.03
N CYS A 92 -0.35 -5.43 -7.56
CA CYS A 92 -1.70 -5.64 -7.04
C CYS A 92 -1.70 -6.12 -5.58
N LYS A 93 -2.76 -5.80 -4.84
CA LYS A 93 -2.98 -6.33 -3.49
C LYS A 93 -3.10 -7.86 -3.51
N TRP A 94 -3.85 -8.42 -4.45
CA TRP A 94 -4.01 -9.87 -4.61
C TRP A 94 -2.68 -10.58 -4.89
N ALA A 95 -1.83 -9.96 -5.72
CA ALA A 95 -0.54 -10.51 -6.10
C ALA A 95 0.42 -10.50 -4.92
N THR A 96 0.38 -9.43 -4.12
CA THR A 96 1.10 -9.33 -2.84
C THR A 96 0.67 -10.46 -1.89
N ALA A 97 -0.63 -10.67 -1.72
CA ALA A 97 -1.15 -11.73 -0.85
C ALA A 97 -0.74 -13.13 -1.32
N LYS A 98 -0.85 -13.43 -2.62
CA LYS A 98 -0.39 -14.72 -3.19
C LYS A 98 1.11 -14.92 -3.04
N TRP A 99 1.91 -13.89 -3.29
CA TRP A 99 3.36 -13.96 -3.11
C TRP A 99 3.71 -14.30 -1.67
N ILE A 100 3.17 -13.57 -0.70
CA ILE A 100 3.43 -13.83 0.73
C ILE A 100 2.90 -15.19 1.18
N LYS A 101 1.72 -15.62 0.68
CA LYS A 101 1.16 -16.94 1.02
C LYS A 101 2.10 -18.08 0.61
N GLY A 102 2.83 -17.93 -0.50
CA GLY A 102 3.78 -18.94 -0.99
C GLY A 102 5.20 -18.81 -0.44
N GLU A 103 5.72 -17.58 -0.37
CA GLU A 103 7.09 -17.26 0.05
C GLU A 103 7.25 -17.21 1.58
N GLY A 104 6.19 -16.76 2.27
CA GLY A 104 6.27 -16.26 3.63
C GLY A 104 6.72 -14.78 3.69
N CYS A 105 6.54 -14.17 4.87
CA CYS A 105 6.96 -12.79 5.11
C CYS A 105 8.43 -12.74 5.61
N ASN A 106 9.38 -13.09 4.73
CA ASN A 106 10.82 -13.12 5.01
C ASN A 106 11.55 -11.93 4.37
N GLU A 107 12.88 -11.90 4.41
CA GLU A 107 13.75 -10.86 3.87
C GLU A 107 13.72 -10.72 2.34
N HIS A 108 13.26 -11.74 1.60
CA HIS A 108 13.11 -11.70 0.14
C HIS A 108 11.84 -10.94 -0.29
N VAL A 109 10.85 -10.84 0.59
CA VAL A 109 9.69 -9.96 0.39
C VAL A 109 10.03 -8.54 0.87
N GLN A 110 10.37 -7.65 -0.05
CA GLN A 110 10.78 -6.28 0.26
C GLN A 110 9.80 -5.25 -0.30
N PHE A 111 9.41 -4.31 0.55
CA PHE A 111 8.50 -3.21 0.23
C PHE A 111 9.19 -1.88 0.45
N ASP A 112 8.87 -0.89 -0.40
CA ASP A 112 9.11 0.51 -0.08
C ASP A 112 7.86 1.03 0.64
N CYS A 113 7.94 1.12 1.97
CA CYS A 113 6.81 1.48 2.81
C CYS A 113 6.34 2.91 2.59
N GLU A 114 7.22 3.85 2.22
CA GLU A 114 6.83 5.23 1.96
C GLU A 114 6.17 5.41 0.59
N ALA A 115 6.44 4.49 -0.35
CA ALA A 115 5.80 4.45 -1.67
C ALA A 115 4.61 3.48 -1.75
N THR A 116 4.25 2.82 -0.65
CA THR A 116 3.09 1.90 -0.56
C THR A 116 1.87 2.62 0.04
N ASP A 117 0.69 2.41 -0.56
CA ASP A 117 -0.58 2.87 0.01
C ASP A 117 -1.04 1.93 1.12
N VAL A 118 -0.33 1.98 2.25
CA VAL A 118 -0.51 1.04 3.38
C VAL A 118 -1.92 1.13 3.96
N CYS A 119 -2.53 2.32 3.97
CA CYS A 119 -3.86 2.50 4.53
C CYS A 119 -4.96 1.95 3.62
N ASP A 120 -4.86 2.09 2.30
CA ASP A 120 -5.78 1.40 1.38
C ASP A 120 -5.64 -0.12 1.50
N LEU A 121 -4.41 -0.65 1.56
CA LEU A 121 -4.20 -2.08 1.77
C LEU A 121 -4.81 -2.54 3.10
N LYS A 122 -4.58 -1.81 4.21
CA LYS A 122 -5.14 -2.12 5.54
C LYS A 122 -6.67 -2.11 5.55
N ALA A 123 -7.28 -1.19 4.82
CA ALA A 123 -8.74 -1.10 4.70
C ALA A 123 -9.32 -2.19 3.77
N SER A 124 -8.52 -2.77 2.88
CA SER A 124 -8.96 -3.77 1.90
C SER A 124 -8.79 -5.19 2.43
N TYR A 125 -9.81 -6.04 2.31
CA TYR A 125 -9.73 -7.45 2.77
C TYR A 125 -9.70 -8.45 1.62
N VAL A 126 -10.18 -8.03 0.44
CA VAL A 126 -10.25 -8.85 -0.77
C VAL A 126 -9.77 -8.02 -1.95
N ASP A 127 -9.07 -8.66 -2.88
CA ASP A 127 -8.76 -8.11 -4.20
C ASP A 127 -8.81 -9.26 -5.20
N TYR A 128 -9.60 -9.14 -6.29
CA TYR A 128 -9.80 -10.22 -7.27
C TYR A 128 -10.10 -11.60 -6.63
N SER A 129 -11.02 -11.64 -5.66
CA SER A 129 -11.41 -12.85 -4.92
C SER A 129 -10.27 -13.53 -4.13
N VAL A 130 -9.18 -12.81 -3.86
CA VAL A 130 -8.07 -13.27 -3.02
C VAL A 130 -8.17 -12.62 -1.64
N ASP A 131 -8.16 -13.43 -0.60
CA ASP A 131 -8.03 -12.98 0.79
C ASP A 131 -6.68 -12.27 1.00
N LEU A 132 -6.75 -11.03 1.47
CA LEU A 132 -5.59 -10.16 1.69
C LEU A 132 -4.93 -10.36 3.05
N LYS A 133 -5.42 -11.26 3.90
CA LYS A 133 -4.82 -11.55 5.21
C LYS A 133 -3.30 -11.79 5.17
N PRO A 134 -2.72 -12.58 4.23
CA PRO A 134 -1.27 -12.73 4.15
C PRO A 134 -0.54 -11.40 3.91
N ALA A 135 -1.12 -10.51 3.08
CA ALA A 135 -0.59 -9.18 2.84
C ALA A 135 -0.66 -8.30 4.09
N HIS A 136 -1.78 -8.31 4.81
CA HIS A 136 -1.94 -7.59 6.07
C HIS A 136 -0.92 -8.02 7.12
N ASP A 137 -0.83 -9.32 7.38
CA ASP A 137 0.07 -9.89 8.39
C ASP A 137 1.53 -9.51 8.14
N CYS A 138 1.93 -9.40 6.87
CA CYS A 138 3.28 -9.00 6.49
C CYS A 138 3.50 -7.49 6.52
N MET A 139 2.53 -6.71 6.02
CA MET A 139 2.61 -5.25 5.98
C MET A 139 2.64 -4.66 7.40
N MET A 140 1.84 -5.21 8.32
CA MET A 140 1.86 -4.85 9.74
C MET A 140 3.26 -5.03 10.38
N LYS A 141 4.06 -5.99 9.90
CA LYS A 141 5.42 -6.23 10.39
C LYS A 141 6.45 -5.36 9.71
N LYS A 142 6.41 -5.28 8.38
CA LYS A 142 7.46 -4.63 7.56
C LYS A 142 7.29 -3.12 7.44
N CYS A 143 6.05 -2.64 7.44
CA CYS A 143 5.71 -1.22 7.33
C CYS A 143 4.92 -0.75 8.55
N LYS A 144 5.38 -1.15 9.74
CA LYS A 144 4.70 -0.92 11.02
C LYS A 144 4.38 0.56 11.25
N GLU A 145 5.31 1.46 10.95
CA GLU A 145 5.12 2.91 11.12
C GLU A 145 3.92 3.41 10.31
N GLN A 146 3.86 3.06 9.03
CA GLN A 146 2.77 3.47 8.14
C GLN A 146 1.46 2.77 8.51
N TRP A 147 1.53 1.49 8.90
CA TRP A 147 0.37 0.69 9.31
C TRP A 147 -0.31 1.25 10.56
N ASP A 148 0.50 1.64 11.56
CA ASP A 148 0.02 2.20 12.82
C ASP A 148 -0.47 3.65 12.67
N ALA A 149 0.04 4.39 11.68
CA ALA A 149 -0.37 5.76 11.38
C ALA A 149 -1.71 5.86 10.62
N CYS A 150 -2.25 4.74 10.11
CA CYS A 150 -3.50 4.76 9.38
C CYS A 150 -4.69 5.10 10.30
N PRO A 151 -5.63 5.94 9.85
CA PRO A 151 -6.84 6.24 10.62
C PRO A 151 -7.66 4.96 10.84
N GLU A 152 -8.37 4.89 11.96
CA GLU A 152 -9.37 3.85 12.20
C GLU A 152 -10.44 3.90 11.10
N SER A 153 -10.83 2.75 10.58
CA SER A 153 -11.89 2.69 9.55
C SER A 153 -13.24 3.06 10.15
N ALA A 154 -14.06 3.78 9.37
CA ALA A 154 -15.40 4.12 9.79
C ALA A 154 -16.25 2.84 10.00
N PRO A 155 -17.22 2.83 10.93
CA PRO A 155 -18.00 1.64 11.26
C PRO A 155 -18.71 1.01 10.05
N GLU A 156 -19.16 1.84 9.12
CA GLU A 156 -19.85 1.45 7.89
C GLU A 156 -18.94 0.75 6.88
N THR A 157 -17.68 1.17 6.74
CA THR A 157 -16.67 0.49 5.91
C THR A 157 -16.37 -0.89 6.50
N ARG A 158 -16.27 -1.01 7.83
CA ARG A 158 -16.03 -2.28 8.53
C ARG A 158 -17.13 -3.33 8.28
N SER A 159 -18.39 -2.89 8.23
CA SER A 159 -19.52 -3.81 7.99
C SER A 159 -19.56 -4.34 6.56
N TYR A 160 -19.22 -3.51 5.57
CA TYR A 160 -19.19 -3.93 4.16
C TYR A 160 -18.08 -4.97 3.94
N HIS A 161 -16.87 -4.68 4.44
CA HIS A 161 -15.73 -5.59 4.33
C HIS A 161 -15.94 -6.96 5.00
N THR A 162 -16.68 -7.00 6.11
CA THR A 162 -16.99 -8.27 6.79
C THR A 162 -17.82 -9.19 5.88
N ARG A 163 -18.70 -8.64 5.03
CA ARG A 163 -19.53 -9.42 4.11
C ARG A 163 -18.69 -9.96 2.94
N ASP A 164 -17.86 -9.11 2.32
CA ASP A 164 -16.95 -9.52 1.23
C ASP A 164 -15.99 -10.63 1.69
N PHE A 165 -15.48 -10.52 2.92
CA PHE A 165 -14.59 -11.53 3.49
C PHE A 165 -15.29 -12.88 3.71
N LEU A 166 -16.53 -12.88 4.19
CA LEU A 166 -17.32 -14.11 4.36
C LEU A 166 -17.59 -14.78 3.01
N GLU A 167 -17.95 -13.99 2.00
CA GLU A 167 -18.22 -14.51 0.65
C GLU A 167 -16.97 -15.16 0.02
N VAL A 168 -15.78 -14.56 0.17
CA VAL A 168 -14.54 -15.19 -0.32
C VAL A 168 -14.20 -16.47 0.45
N ARG A 169 -14.44 -16.51 1.76
CA ARG A 169 -14.22 -17.74 2.55
C ARG A 169 -15.11 -18.88 2.08
N ASP A 170 -16.37 -18.60 1.74
CA ASP A 170 -17.31 -19.60 1.25
C ASP A 170 -16.94 -20.11 -0.16
N ILE A 171 -16.24 -19.31 -0.97
CA ILE A 171 -15.73 -19.73 -2.29
C ILE A 171 -14.45 -20.58 -2.16
N GLN A 172 -13.66 -20.40 -1.10
CA GLN A 172 -12.36 -21.05 -0.91
C GLN A 172 -12.40 -22.30 -0.02
N SER A 173 -13.55 -22.63 0.57
CA SER A 173 -13.83 -23.86 1.34
C SER A 173 -14.32 -25.01 0.47
#